data_AF-A0A5B8R185-F1
#
_entry.id   AF-A0A5B8R185-F1
#
_cell.length_a   1.000
_cell.length_b   1.000
_cell.length_c   1.000
_cell.angle_alpha   90.00
_cell.angle_beta   90.00
_cell.angle_gamma   90.00
#
_symmetry.space_group_name_H-M   'P 1'
#
loop_
_entity.id
_entity.type
_entity.pdbx_description
1 polymer ?
#
loop_
_entity_poly.entity_id
_entity_poly.type
_entity_poly.pdbx_seq_one_letter_code
_entity_poly.pdbx_strand_id
1 'polypeptide(L)'
;MKVSLGKLSAWFAIVGAIGIFMWVPWLIYKSITDDSSYDFLMFFSMMVGVLLSIVHHFLAFFVKCPNCGKSLMVRGFKKIKPETHDSGLEVAFLWFTDKVHCMHCGVKVDKCGI
;
A
#
# COMPACT_ATOMS: atom_id res chain seq x y z
N MET A 1 9.85 -19.71 0.82
CA MET A 1 9.90 -18.26 1.17
C MET A 1 8.80 -17.96 2.16
N LYS A 2 9.08 -17.50 3.39
CA LYS A 2 8.02 -17.00 4.29
C LYS A 2 7.55 -15.64 3.76
N VAL A 3 6.30 -15.55 3.31
CA VAL A 3 5.71 -14.28 2.85
C VAL A 3 5.47 -13.43 4.09
N SER A 4 6.04 -12.23 4.14
CA SER A 4 5.80 -11.32 5.25
C SER A 4 4.48 -10.57 5.07
N LEU A 5 3.73 -10.42 6.16
CA LEU A 5 2.44 -9.72 6.13
C LEU A 5 2.58 -8.28 5.64
N GLY A 6 3.68 -7.62 6.00
CA GLY A 6 3.99 -6.28 5.52
C GLY A 6 4.34 -6.21 4.02
N LYS A 7 5.07 -7.17 3.46
CA LYS A 7 5.32 -7.22 2.00
C LYS A 7 4.03 -7.48 1.23
N LEU A 8 3.17 -8.37 1.74
CA LEU A 8 1.86 -8.65 1.14
C LEU A 8 0.97 -7.40 1.17
N SER A 9 0.91 -6.72 2.31
CA SER A 9 0.16 -5.48 2.46
C SER A 9 0.69 -4.36 1.55
N ALA A 10 2.02 -4.22 1.40
CA ALA A 10 2.62 -3.26 0.48
C ALA A 10 2.28 -3.58 -1.00
N TRP A 11 2.26 -4.85 -1.39
CA TRP A 11 1.79 -5.27 -2.71
C TRP A 11 0.35 -4.84 -2.97
N PHE A 12 -0.55 -5.10 -2.03
CA PHE A 12 -1.96 -4.70 -2.17
C PHE A 12 -2.14 -3.18 -2.22
N ALA A 13 -1.34 -2.42 -1.48
CA ALA A 13 -1.34 -0.96 -1.57
C ALA A 13 -0.92 -0.48 -2.97
N ILE A 14 0.18 -1.00 -3.50
CA ILE A 14 0.73 -0.59 -4.81
C ILE A 14 -0.21 -1.00 -5.94
N VAL A 15 -0.60 -2.27 -6.00
CA VAL A 15 -1.48 -2.78 -7.06
C VAL A 15 -2.88 -2.16 -6.94
N GLY A 16 -3.36 -1.96 -5.71
CA GLY A 16 -4.62 -1.27 -5.43
C GLY A 16 -4.61 0.18 -5.94
N ALA A 17 -3.56 0.93 -5.63
CA ALA A 17 -3.37 2.28 -6.13
C ALA A 17 -3.28 2.31 -7.66
N ILE A 18 -2.48 1.45 -8.28
CA ILE A 18 -2.39 1.34 -9.75
C ILE A 18 -3.77 1.07 -10.34
N GLY A 19 -4.50 0.06 -9.83
CA GLY A 19 -5.83 -0.30 -10.32
C GLY A 19 -6.84 0.85 -10.19
N ILE A 20 -6.78 1.61 -9.08
CA ILE A 20 -7.60 2.82 -8.92
C ILE A 20 -7.19 3.87 -9.95
N PHE A 21 -5.90 4.21 -10.08
CA PHE A 21 -5.38 5.26 -10.97
C PHE A 21 -5.42 4.91 -12.46
N MET A 22 -5.62 3.64 -12.83
CA MET A 22 -5.80 3.21 -14.22
C MET A 22 -7.02 3.84 -14.90
N TRP A 23 -7.98 4.37 -14.14
CA TRP A 23 -9.09 5.15 -14.71
C TRP A 23 -8.62 6.35 -15.56
N VAL A 24 -7.47 6.98 -15.25
CA VAL A 24 -6.97 8.14 -16.01
C VAL A 24 -6.61 7.73 -17.45
N PRO A 25 -5.75 6.72 -17.68
CA PRO A 25 -5.54 6.16 -19.02
C PRO A 25 -6.84 5.76 -19.74
N TRP A 26 -7.80 5.14 -19.03
CA TRP A 26 -9.07 4.72 -19.62
C TRP A 26 -9.93 5.91 -20.08
N LEU A 27 -9.98 6.99 -19.30
CA LEU A 27 -10.69 8.21 -19.71
C LEU A 27 -10.03 8.91 -20.90
N ILE A 28 -8.70 8.91 -20.96
CA ILE A 28 -7.96 9.42 -22.13
C ILE A 28 -8.27 8.56 -23.35
N TYR A 29 -8.26 7.24 -23.20
CA TYR A 29 -8.60 6.32 -24.29
C TYR A 29 -10.06 6.54 -24.77
N LYS A 30 -10.99 6.76 -23.84
CA LYS A 30 -12.39 7.10 -24.13
C LYS A 30 -12.57 8.41 -24.87
N SER A 31 -11.73 9.40 -24.62
CA SER A 31 -11.86 10.68 -25.31
C SER A 31 -11.35 10.64 -26.75
N ILE A 32 -10.52 9.66 -27.09
CA ILE A 32 -9.94 9.49 -28.44
C ILE A 32 -10.56 8.33 -29.22
N THR A 33 -11.33 7.44 -28.56
CA THR A 33 -11.99 6.30 -29.19
C THR A 33 -13.48 6.27 -28.82
N ASP A 34 -14.34 6.06 -29.82
CA ASP A 34 -15.77 5.77 -29.61
C ASP A 34 -16.03 4.30 -29.25
N ASP A 35 -14.99 3.55 -28.90
CA ASP A 35 -15.13 2.18 -28.44
C ASP A 35 -15.78 2.18 -27.05
N SER A 36 -16.65 1.23 -26.78
CA SER A 36 -17.27 1.02 -25.46
C SER A 36 -16.85 -0.32 -24.85
N SER A 37 -16.07 -1.12 -25.59
CA SER A 37 -15.61 -2.44 -25.17
C SER A 37 -14.73 -2.40 -23.90
N TYR A 38 -14.07 -1.26 -23.63
CA TYR A 38 -13.21 -1.08 -22.45
C TYR A 38 -13.94 -0.57 -21.22
N ASP A 39 -15.22 -0.17 -21.29
CA ASP A 39 -15.97 0.30 -20.11
C ASP A 39 -16.02 -0.80 -19.03
N PHE A 40 -16.15 -2.06 -19.45
CA PHE A 40 -16.05 -3.22 -18.54
C PHE A 40 -14.67 -3.34 -17.91
N LEU A 41 -13.59 -3.18 -18.69
CA LEU A 41 -12.22 -3.30 -18.21
C LEU A 41 -11.84 -2.15 -17.26
N MET A 42 -12.30 -0.94 -17.55
CA MET A 42 -12.21 0.21 -16.67
C MET A 42 -12.89 -0.07 -15.33
N PHE A 43 -14.17 -0.47 -15.35
CA PHE A 43 -14.92 -0.80 -14.14
C PHE A 43 -14.26 -1.94 -13.34
N PHE A 44 -13.84 -3.00 -14.03
CA PHE A 44 -13.16 -4.14 -13.42
C PHE A 44 -11.85 -3.72 -12.73
N SER A 45 -11.01 -2.94 -13.41
CA SER A 45 -9.74 -2.44 -12.85
C SER A 45 -9.95 -1.58 -11.60
N MET A 46 -10.97 -0.71 -11.62
CA MET A 46 -11.34 0.12 -10.48
C MET A 46 -11.85 -0.73 -9.31
N MET A 47 -12.74 -1.70 -9.57
CA MET A 47 -13.29 -2.58 -8.55
C MET A 47 -12.20 -3.44 -7.89
N VAL A 48 -11.30 -4.02 -8.68
CA VAL A 48 -10.14 -4.77 -8.18
C VAL A 48 -9.23 -3.86 -7.36
N GLY A 49 -8.95 -2.64 -7.85
CA GLY A 49 -8.14 -1.65 -7.14
C GLY A 49 -8.69 -1.27 -5.77
N VAL A 50 -10.00 -1.05 -5.69
CA VAL A 50 -10.71 -0.77 -4.43
C VAL A 50 -10.65 -1.98 -3.48
N LEU A 51 -10.94 -3.19 -3.96
CA LEU A 51 -10.88 -4.40 -3.14
C LEU A 51 -9.49 -4.62 -2.56
N LEU A 52 -8.44 -4.49 -3.37
CA LEU A 52 -7.06 -4.60 -2.88
C LEU A 52 -6.71 -3.51 -1.86
N SER A 53 -7.20 -2.29 -2.05
CA SER A 53 -7.00 -1.20 -1.08
C SER A 53 -7.70 -1.47 0.25
N ILE A 54 -8.89 -2.07 0.22
CA ILE A 54 -9.61 -2.53 1.44
C ILE A 54 -8.81 -3.62 2.15
N VAL A 55 -8.30 -4.61 1.40
CA VAL A 55 -7.47 -5.68 1.99
C VAL A 55 -6.19 -5.11 2.59
N HIS A 56 -5.51 -4.19 1.89
CA HIS A 56 -4.36 -3.45 2.43
C HIS A 56 -4.72 -2.75 3.74
N HIS A 57 -5.86 -2.05 3.79
CA HIS A 57 -6.32 -1.36 4.99
C HIS A 57 -6.48 -2.31 6.17
N PHE A 58 -7.10 -3.48 5.98
CA PHE A 58 -7.20 -4.48 7.05
C PHE A 58 -5.84 -5.03 7.47
N LEU A 59 -4.98 -5.40 6.51
CA LEU A 59 -3.64 -5.91 6.82
C LEU A 59 -2.77 -4.90 7.55
N ALA A 60 -2.91 -3.60 7.27
CA ALA A 60 -2.15 -2.54 7.91
C ALA A 60 -2.29 -2.53 9.45
N PHE A 61 -3.42 -3.00 10.00
CA PHE A 61 -3.62 -3.11 11.44
C PHE A 61 -2.88 -4.29 12.08
N PHE A 62 -2.65 -5.34 11.30
CA PHE A 62 -1.94 -6.53 11.77
C PHE A 62 -0.43 -6.37 11.67
N VAL A 63 0.08 -5.52 10.78
CA VAL A 63 1.53 -5.30 10.66
C VAL A 63 2.03 -4.44 11.83
N LYS A 64 2.50 -5.07 12.92
CA LYS A 64 2.98 -4.38 14.12
C LYS A 64 4.50 -4.50 14.30
N CYS A 65 5.04 -3.58 15.09
CA CYS A 65 6.43 -3.63 15.51
C CYS A 65 6.59 -4.64 16.66
N PRO A 66 7.52 -5.61 16.58
CA PRO A 66 7.76 -6.55 17.68
C PRO A 66 8.33 -5.88 18.94
N ASN A 67 8.99 -4.73 18.81
CA ASN A 67 9.60 -4.03 19.94
C ASN A 67 8.60 -3.16 20.73
N CYS A 68 7.67 -2.47 20.05
CA CYS A 68 6.75 -1.54 20.72
C CYS A 68 5.26 -1.91 20.57
N GLY A 69 4.92 -2.97 19.83
CA GLY A 69 3.57 -3.47 19.63
C GLY A 69 2.64 -2.58 18.78
N LYS A 70 3.12 -1.42 18.33
CA LYS A 70 2.32 -0.47 17.54
C LYS A 70 2.29 -0.83 16.05
N SER A 71 1.19 -0.51 15.37
CA SER A 71 1.07 -0.66 13.91
C SER A 71 2.12 0.18 13.19
N LEU A 72 2.76 -0.44 12.20
CA LEU A 72 3.79 0.15 11.36
C LEU A 72 3.22 0.91 10.17
N MET A 73 2.02 0.55 9.71
CA MET A 73 1.40 1.09 8.50
C MET A 73 0.30 2.11 8.78
N VAL A 74 -0.22 2.16 10.01
CA VAL A 74 -1.24 3.13 10.41
C VAL A 74 -0.61 4.31 11.12
N ARG A 75 -0.56 5.47 10.46
CA ARG A 75 -0.12 6.73 11.05
C ARG A 75 -1.29 7.36 11.81
N GLY A 76 -1.18 7.42 13.13
CA GLY A 76 -2.08 8.24 13.95
C GLY A 76 -1.67 9.71 13.95
N PHE A 77 -2.41 10.56 14.66
CA PHE A 77 -2.13 12.00 14.79
C PHE A 77 -0.87 12.36 15.60
N LYS A 78 -0.14 11.38 16.14
CA LYS A 78 1.06 11.65 16.95
C LYS A 78 2.26 11.92 16.06
N LYS A 79 2.99 12.99 16.39
CA LYS A 79 4.22 13.42 15.72
C LYS A 79 5.23 12.27 15.75
N ILE A 80 5.65 11.85 14.57
CA ILE A 80 6.65 10.79 14.41
C ILE A 80 8.05 11.39 14.62
N LYS A 81 9.05 10.55 14.93
CA LYS A 81 10.43 11.04 15.00
C LYS A 81 10.82 11.65 13.64
N PRO A 82 11.55 12.78 13.60
CA PRO A 82 11.80 13.55 12.37
C PRO A 82 12.58 12.79 11.28
N GLU A 83 13.16 11.63 11.60
CA GLU A 83 13.94 10.82 10.66
C GLU A 83 13.12 9.74 9.93
N THR A 84 11.81 9.67 10.15
CA THR A 84 10.97 8.64 9.53
C THR A 84 10.34 9.16 8.25
N HIS A 85 10.63 8.48 7.14
CA HIS A 85 10.09 8.72 5.79
C HIS A 85 8.62 9.17 5.80
N ASP A 86 8.36 10.32 5.18
CA ASP A 86 7.07 11.02 5.29
C ASP A 86 6.09 10.63 4.17
N SER A 87 6.58 10.00 3.10
CA SER A 87 5.75 9.61 1.95
C SER A 87 5.29 8.14 2.02
N GLY A 88 3.99 7.90 1.81
CA GLY A 88 3.41 6.55 1.85
C GLY A 88 3.96 5.60 0.79
N LEU A 89 4.34 6.13 -0.39
CA LEU A 89 4.96 5.36 -1.47
C LEU A 89 6.36 4.86 -1.07
N GLU A 90 7.20 5.72 -0.51
CA GLU A 90 8.53 5.36 -0.02
C GLU A 90 8.44 4.31 1.08
N VAL A 91 7.50 4.46 2.01
CA VAL A 91 7.23 3.44 3.04
C VAL A 91 6.82 2.11 2.42
N ALA A 92 5.97 2.09 1.39
CA ALA A 92 5.61 0.87 0.67
C ALA A 92 6.83 0.22 0.00
N PHE A 93 7.74 1.01 -0.59
CA PHE A 93 8.96 0.49 -1.19
C PHE A 93 9.98 -0.06 -0.19
N LEU A 94 10.06 0.52 1.02
CA LEU A 94 10.95 0.02 2.07
C LEU A 94 10.65 -1.42 2.49
N TRP A 95 9.40 -1.85 2.35
CA TRP A 95 9.02 -3.26 2.58
C TRP A 95 9.70 -4.23 1.61
N PHE A 96 10.10 -3.78 0.43
CA PHE A 96 10.83 -4.61 -0.55
C PHE A 96 12.35 -4.56 -0.38
N THR A 97 12.88 -3.53 0.29
CA THR A 97 14.33 -3.34 0.48
C THR A 97 14.85 -3.87 1.80
N ASP A 98 13.99 -4.47 2.64
CA ASP A 98 14.33 -4.94 3.99
C ASP A 98 14.91 -3.83 4.91
N LYS A 99 14.62 -2.56 4.59
CA LYS A 99 15.03 -1.36 5.34
C LYS A 99 13.86 -0.72 6.08
N VAL A 100 12.89 -1.52 6.52
CA VAL A 100 11.72 -1.02 7.23
C VAL A 100 12.12 -0.62 8.65
N HIS A 101 11.84 0.63 9.02
CA HIS A 101 12.02 1.13 10.38
C HIS A 101 10.67 1.38 11.03
N CYS A 102 10.55 1.08 12.32
CA CYS A 102 9.36 1.44 13.07
C CYS A 102 9.30 2.95 13.24
N MET A 103 8.24 3.57 12.71
CA MET A 103 8.05 5.01 12.84
C MET A 103 7.92 5.47 14.31
N HIS A 104 7.43 4.61 15.20
CA HIS A 104 7.24 4.93 16.62
C HIS A 104 8.51 4.85 17.47
N CYS A 105 9.34 3.82 17.29
CA CYS A 105 10.53 3.60 18.14
C CYS A 105 11.87 3.81 17.41
N GLY A 106 11.89 3.81 16.06
CA GLY A 106 13.07 3.95 15.21
C GLY A 106 13.82 2.63 14.94
N VAL A 107 13.45 1.54 15.62
CA VAL A 107 14.11 0.24 15.48
C VAL A 107 13.80 -0.37 14.12
N LYS A 108 14.83 -0.96 13.48
CA LYS A 108 14.69 -1.72 12.23
C LYS A 108 13.83 -2.96 12.48
N VAL A 109 12.84 -3.20 11.62
CA VAL A 109 11.92 -4.33 11.72
C VAL A 109 12.36 -5.41 10.74
N ASP A 110 12.86 -6.52 11.26
CA ASP A 110 13.24 -7.66 10.43
C ASP A 110 12.01 -8.43 9.97
N LYS A 111 11.71 -8.37 8.65
CA LYS A 111 10.87 -9.25 7.78
C LYS A 111 9.55 -9.84 8.32
N CYS A 112 9.20 -9.63 9.56
CA CYS A 112 8.15 -10.24 10.34
C CYS A 112 7.66 -9.13 11.26
N GLY A 113 7.11 -8.06 10.67
CA GLY A 113 6.07 -7.34 11.39
C GLY A 113 4.97 -8.37 11.63
N ILE A 114 4.87 -8.86 12.86
CA ILE A 114 3.83 -9.79 13.31
C ILE A 114 2.58 -8.97 13.61
#